data_AF-A0A9P8UTL3-F1
#
_entry.id   AF-A0A9P8UTL3-F1
#
_cell.length_a   1.000
_cell.length_b   1.000
_cell.length_c   1.000
_cell.angle_alpha   90.00
_cell.angle_beta   90.00
_cell.angle_gamma   90.00
#
_symmetry.space_group_name_H-M   'P 1'
#
loop_
_entity.id
_entity.type
_entity.pdbx_description
1 polymer ?
#
loop_
_entity_poly.entity_id
_entity_poly.type
_entity_poly.pdbx_seq_one_letter_code
_entity_poly.pdbx_strand_id
1 'polypeptide(L)'
;MTQQELDSKLISISRAIAVLLLLSYALFVWFQTRTHHGLFTKMFEKDEERDHDRAKDARKPKLTLTECILALAVSVALVAIIAVNLVHEIDPIIEEHHITDPFMGLILVPLVEKLAEHLTAIDEAWDNQMNFALTHCVGATLQTALLVTPLIVIISWCAQWDFSLDFQIFDMAMLLLSIITVGNFLRDQKSNYLEGFLCVAVYVAIAVAAFYNPGAHAAEAAASTSETAEHLIAKVVGSL
;
A
#
# COMPACT_ATOMS: atom_id res chain seq x y z
N MET A 1 32.58 -9.05 0.11
CA MET A 1 31.24 -9.50 -0.30
C MET A 1 30.97 -8.79 -1.61
N THR A 2 30.76 -9.53 -2.69
CA THR A 2 30.49 -8.92 -4.01
C THR A 2 29.02 -8.47 -4.08
N GLN A 3 28.71 -7.49 -4.94
CA GLN A 3 27.34 -6.97 -5.09
C GLN A 3 26.33 -8.09 -5.41
N GLN A 4 26.73 -9.03 -6.29
CA GLN A 4 25.93 -10.20 -6.63
C GLN A 4 25.64 -11.14 -5.44
N GLU A 5 26.58 -11.28 -4.50
CA GLU A 5 26.36 -12.06 -3.27
C GLU A 5 25.36 -11.38 -2.34
N LEU A 6 25.34 -10.05 -2.30
CA LEU A 6 24.40 -9.27 -1.52
C LEU A 6 22.98 -9.42 -2.07
N ASP A 7 22.80 -9.22 -3.38
CA ASP A 7 21.49 -9.30 -4.04
C ASP A 7 20.87 -10.70 -3.91
N SER A 8 21.68 -11.74 -4.10
CA SER A 8 21.24 -13.13 -3.92
C SER A 8 20.80 -13.43 -2.48
N LYS A 9 21.51 -12.88 -1.49
CA LYS A 9 21.13 -12.99 -0.07
C LYS A 9 19.86 -12.21 0.23
N LEU A 10 19.69 -11.00 -0.31
CA LEU A 10 18.49 -10.18 -0.13
C LEU A 10 17.24 -10.88 -0.66
N ILE A 11 17.31 -11.48 -1.85
CA ILE A 11 16.21 -12.26 -2.43
C ILE A 11 15.89 -13.48 -1.55
N SER A 12 16.91 -14.20 -1.07
CA SER A 12 16.72 -15.37 -0.21
C SER A 12 16.05 -15.00 1.12
N ILE A 13 16.48 -13.90 1.74
CA ILE A 13 15.87 -13.36 2.96
C ILE A 13 14.43 -12.93 2.70
N SER A 14 14.18 -12.21 1.60
CA SER A 14 12.84 -11.75 1.20
C SER A 14 11.87 -12.90 1.01
N ARG A 15 12.29 -14.00 0.38
CA ARG A 15 11.48 -15.22 0.20
C ARG A 15 11.14 -15.87 1.55
N ALA A 16 12.10 -15.96 2.47
CA ALA A 16 11.87 -16.50 3.80
C ALA A 16 10.86 -15.65 4.60
N ILE A 17 11.02 -14.33 4.56
CA ILE A 17 10.10 -13.37 5.18
C ILE A 17 8.70 -13.51 4.56
N ALA A 18 8.59 -13.61 3.23
CA ALA A 18 7.31 -13.74 2.55
C ALA A 18 6.52 -14.98 3.00
N VAL A 19 7.19 -16.14 3.15
CA VAL A 19 6.56 -17.35 3.69
C VAL A 19 6.06 -17.13 5.13
N LEU A 20 6.86 -16.48 5.98
CA LEU A 20 6.47 -16.17 7.35
C LEU A 20 5.26 -15.23 7.38
N LEU A 21 5.24 -14.18 6.56
CA LEU A 21 4.12 -13.24 6.47
C LEU A 21 2.82 -13.93 6.03
N LEU A 22 2.87 -14.81 5.02
CA LEU A 22 1.71 -15.58 4.57
C LEU A 22 1.20 -16.53 5.65
N LEU A 23 2.09 -17.20 6.39
CA LEU A 23 1.71 -18.03 7.54
C LEU A 23 1.06 -17.19 8.64
N SER A 24 1.62 -16.02 8.95
CA SER A 24 1.03 -15.07 9.89
C SER A 24 -0.36 -14.60 9.43
N TYR A 25 -0.56 -14.32 8.15
CA TYR A 25 -1.87 -13.96 7.60
C TYR A 25 -2.87 -15.12 7.72
N ALA A 26 -2.48 -16.35 7.39
CA ALA A 26 -3.34 -17.52 7.54
C ALA A 26 -3.77 -17.73 9.00
N LEU A 27 -2.84 -17.55 9.95
CA LEU A 27 -3.14 -17.59 11.39
C LEU A 27 -4.06 -16.43 11.81
N PHE A 28 -3.85 -15.23 11.28
CA PHE A 28 -4.70 -14.06 11.53
C PHE A 28 -6.14 -14.29 11.04
N VAL A 29 -6.31 -14.78 9.81
CA VAL A 29 -7.63 -15.14 9.26
C VAL A 29 -8.29 -16.24 10.07
N TRP A 30 -7.54 -17.26 10.47
CA TRP A 30 -8.05 -18.32 11.35
C TRP A 30 -8.53 -17.75 12.70
N PHE A 31 -7.76 -16.85 13.30
CA PHE A 31 -8.11 -16.18 14.55
C PHE A 31 -9.41 -15.36 14.39
N GLN A 32 -9.51 -14.57 13.33
CA GLN A 32 -10.67 -13.71 13.06
C GLN A 32 -11.93 -14.52 12.75
N THR A 33 -11.83 -15.57 11.94
CA THR A 33 -12.99 -16.35 11.46
C THR A 33 -13.47 -17.41 12.45
N ARG A 34 -12.58 -17.99 13.27
CA ARG A 34 -12.93 -19.09 14.19
C ARG A 34 -12.91 -18.69 15.65
N THR A 35 -11.81 -18.12 16.15
CA THR A 35 -11.63 -18.00 17.60
C THR A 35 -12.26 -16.74 18.16
N HIS A 36 -12.27 -15.63 17.41
CA HIS A 36 -12.74 -14.33 17.89
C HIS A 36 -13.88 -13.71 17.07
N HIS A 37 -14.57 -14.50 16.25
CA HIS A 37 -15.70 -14.02 15.43
C HIS A 37 -16.73 -13.23 16.27
N GLY A 38 -17.06 -13.71 17.48
CA GLY A 38 -18.04 -13.07 18.35
C GLY A 38 -17.63 -11.72 18.95
N LEU A 39 -16.35 -11.33 18.92
CA LEU A 39 -15.90 -10.00 19.34
C LEU A 39 -16.18 -8.97 18.23
N PHE A 40 -15.86 -9.35 16.99
CA PHE A 40 -16.07 -8.52 15.81
C PHE A 40 -17.56 -8.35 15.49
N THR A 41 -18.34 -9.44 15.49
CA THR A 41 -19.79 -9.39 15.21
C THR A 41 -20.54 -8.44 16.16
N LYS A 42 -20.24 -8.46 17.46
CA LYS A 42 -20.89 -7.59 18.45
C LYS A 42 -20.51 -6.11 18.32
N MET A 43 -19.33 -5.83 17.77
CA MET A 43 -18.86 -4.47 17.52
C MET A 43 -19.58 -3.89 16.30
N PHE A 44 -19.73 -4.70 15.25
CA PHE A 44 -20.44 -4.33 14.02
C PHE A 44 -21.96 -4.24 14.21
N GLU A 45 -22.59 -5.14 14.98
CA GLU A 45 -24.03 -5.08 15.27
C GLU A 45 -24.44 -3.76 15.95
N LYS A 46 -23.61 -3.25 16.87
CA LYS A 46 -23.87 -1.98 17.56
C LYS A 46 -23.76 -0.76 16.64
N ASP A 47 -22.85 -0.81 15.68
CA ASP A 47 -22.69 0.26 14.69
C ASP A 47 -23.79 0.16 13.62
N GLU A 48 -24.20 -1.04 13.20
CA GLU A 48 -25.38 -1.25 12.31
C GLU A 48 -26.69 -0.80 12.94
N GLU A 49 -26.86 -0.89 14.26
CA GLU A 49 -28.04 -0.36 14.96
C GLU A 49 -28.12 1.17 14.94
N ARG A 50 -26.98 1.85 14.72
CA ARG A 50 -26.87 3.31 14.66
C ARG A 50 -26.99 3.87 13.24
N ASP A 51 -27.01 2.99 12.22
CA ASP A 51 -27.21 3.38 10.83
C ASP A 51 -28.60 3.97 10.61
N HIS A 52 -28.64 5.24 10.21
CA HIS A 52 -29.86 5.99 9.93
C HIS A 52 -30.57 5.54 8.64
N ASP A 53 -29.87 4.87 7.72
CA ASP A 53 -30.38 4.42 6.42
C ASP A 53 -30.66 2.91 6.33
N ARG A 54 -30.46 2.15 7.43
CA ARG A 54 -30.74 0.71 7.54
C ARG A 54 -32.08 0.26 6.94
N ALA A 55 -33.13 1.06 7.13
CA ALA A 55 -34.48 0.75 6.62
C ALA A 55 -34.63 0.96 5.10
N LYS A 56 -33.85 1.86 4.50
CA LYS A 56 -33.78 2.04 3.05
C LYS A 56 -32.91 0.96 2.41
N ASP A 57 -31.82 0.59 3.06
CA ASP A 57 -30.85 -0.39 2.55
C ASP A 57 -31.40 -1.81 2.59
N ALA A 58 -32.18 -2.15 3.61
CA ALA A 58 -32.92 -3.41 3.67
C ALA A 58 -33.97 -3.56 2.54
N ARG A 59 -34.42 -2.46 1.92
CA ARG A 59 -35.42 -2.46 0.84
C ARG A 59 -34.80 -2.47 -0.56
N LYS A 60 -33.49 -2.32 -0.68
CA LYS A 60 -32.80 -2.40 -1.99
C LYS A 60 -32.95 -3.81 -2.55
N PRO A 61 -33.33 -3.97 -3.84
CA PRO A 61 -33.39 -5.29 -4.47
C PRO A 61 -31.99 -5.93 -4.43
N LYS A 62 -31.91 -7.14 -3.89
CA LYS A 62 -30.66 -7.90 -3.81
C LYS A 62 -30.48 -8.69 -5.10
N LEU A 63 -29.27 -8.66 -5.64
CA LEU A 63 -28.90 -9.47 -6.79
C LEU A 63 -28.96 -10.97 -6.42
N THR A 64 -29.35 -11.78 -7.39
CA THR A 64 -29.23 -13.24 -7.32
C THR A 64 -27.75 -13.64 -7.37
N LEU A 65 -27.42 -14.83 -6.86
CA LEU A 65 -26.02 -15.32 -6.84
C LEU A 65 -25.39 -15.34 -8.25
N THR A 66 -26.16 -15.68 -9.27
CA THR A 66 -25.73 -15.67 -10.68
C THR A 66 -25.42 -14.27 -11.18
N GLU A 67 -26.26 -13.28 -10.83
CA GLU A 67 -26.02 -11.88 -11.17
C GLU A 67 -24.79 -11.33 -10.45
N CYS A 68 -24.57 -11.71 -9.18
CA CYS A 68 -23.38 -11.36 -8.42
C CYS A 68 -22.11 -11.90 -9.07
N ILE A 69 -22.08 -13.18 -9.44
CA ILE A 69 -20.90 -13.79 -10.09
C ILE A 69 -20.63 -13.11 -11.43
N LEU A 70 -21.66 -12.86 -12.24
CA LEU A 70 -21.52 -12.21 -13.53
C LEU A 70 -21.01 -10.77 -13.36
N ALA A 71 -21.61 -9.99 -12.47
CA ALA A 71 -21.21 -8.62 -12.19
C ALA A 71 -19.76 -8.55 -11.67
N LEU A 72 -19.37 -9.48 -10.78
CA LEU A 72 -18.01 -9.56 -10.27
C LEU A 72 -17.01 -9.88 -11.38
N ALA A 73 -17.31 -10.88 -12.23
CA ALA A 73 -16.43 -11.26 -13.33
C ALA A 73 -16.22 -10.11 -14.32
N VAL A 74 -17.30 -9.40 -14.69
CA VAL A 74 -17.23 -8.22 -15.57
C VAL A 74 -16.43 -7.10 -14.91
N SER A 75 -16.69 -6.81 -13.63
CA SER A 75 -16.00 -5.73 -12.91
C SER A 75 -14.50 -5.99 -12.79
N VAL A 76 -14.11 -7.22 -12.44
CA VAL A 76 -12.70 -7.62 -12.35
C VAL A 76 -12.02 -7.51 -13.72
N ALA A 77 -12.70 -7.92 -14.80
CA ALA A 77 -12.15 -7.78 -16.15
C ALA A 77 -11.93 -6.30 -16.55
N LEU A 78 -12.89 -5.43 -16.25
CA LEU A 78 -12.76 -3.99 -16.53
C LEU A 78 -11.65 -3.35 -15.71
N VAL A 79 -11.58 -3.64 -14.41
CA VAL A 79 -10.51 -3.14 -13.53
C VAL A 79 -9.15 -3.64 -13.99
N ALA A 80 -9.02 -4.90 -14.42
CA ALA A 80 -7.78 -5.43 -14.95
C ALA A 80 -7.31 -4.70 -16.22
N ILE A 81 -8.24 -4.38 -17.14
CA ILE A 81 -7.91 -3.60 -18.35
C ILE A 81 -7.42 -2.19 -17.97
N ILE A 82 -8.11 -1.53 -17.03
CA ILE A 82 -7.72 -0.19 -16.55
C ILE A 82 -6.36 -0.25 -15.86
N ALA A 83 -6.10 -1.27 -15.03
CA ALA A 83 -4.84 -1.42 -14.32
C ALA A 83 -3.66 -1.64 -15.28
N VAL A 84 -3.82 -2.46 -16.32
CA VAL A 84 -2.77 -2.65 -17.34
C VAL A 84 -2.47 -1.34 -18.08
N ASN A 85 -3.50 -0.60 -18.48
CA ASN A 85 -3.31 0.70 -19.12
C ASN A 85 -2.66 1.71 -18.18
N LEU A 86 -3.06 1.74 -16.90
CA LEU A 86 -2.46 2.61 -15.89
C LEU A 86 -0.95 2.36 -15.78
N VAL A 87 -0.52 1.10 -15.70
CA VAL A 87 0.90 0.73 -15.61
C VAL A 87 1.69 1.20 -16.84
N HIS A 88 1.12 1.10 -18.03
CA HIS A 88 1.78 1.58 -19.26
C HIS A 88 1.96 3.11 -19.33
N GLU A 89 1.15 3.87 -18.60
CA GLU A 89 1.23 5.34 -18.55
C GLU A 89 2.15 5.85 -17.42
N ILE A 90 2.70 4.97 -16.56
CA ILE A 90 3.57 5.39 -15.45
C ILE A 90 4.87 6.02 -15.97
N ASP A 91 5.60 5.33 -16.85
CA ASP A 91 6.90 5.82 -17.34
C ASP A 91 6.79 7.14 -18.10
N PRO A 92 5.84 7.31 -19.06
CA PRO A 92 5.64 8.60 -19.74
C PRO A 92 5.31 9.74 -18.78
N ILE A 93 4.50 9.50 -17.75
CA ILE A 93 4.14 10.53 -16.77
C ILE A 93 5.36 10.98 -15.95
N ILE A 94 6.22 10.04 -15.56
CA ILE A 94 7.46 10.34 -14.83
C ILE A 94 8.39 11.20 -15.70
N GLU A 95 8.57 10.82 -16.97
CA GLU A 95 9.46 11.52 -17.90
C GLU A 95 8.95 12.91 -18.31
N GLU A 96 7.67 13.05 -18.65
CA GLU A 96 7.07 14.28 -19.17
C GLU A 96 6.72 15.30 -18.08
N HIS A 97 6.27 14.84 -16.91
CA HIS A 97 5.81 15.72 -15.83
C HIS A 97 6.81 15.88 -14.69
N HIS A 98 8.02 15.30 -14.81
CA HIS A 98 9.08 15.35 -13.79
C HIS A 98 8.60 14.92 -12.40
N ILE A 99 7.74 13.91 -12.34
CA ILE A 99 7.25 13.32 -11.09
C ILE A 99 8.27 12.29 -10.61
N THR A 100 8.58 12.28 -9.32
CA THR A 100 9.57 11.36 -8.74
C THR A 100 8.98 9.96 -8.51
N ASP A 101 9.79 8.90 -8.68
CA ASP A 101 9.37 7.50 -8.46
C ASP A 101 8.73 7.28 -7.08
N PRO A 102 9.28 7.82 -5.97
CA PRO A 102 8.68 7.67 -4.65
C PRO A 102 7.31 8.34 -4.55
N PHE A 103 7.10 9.49 -5.20
CA PHE A 103 5.78 10.13 -5.21
C PHE A 103 4.77 9.30 -6.01
N MET A 104 5.18 8.78 -7.16
CA MET A 104 4.35 7.94 -8.01
C MET A 104 3.92 6.67 -7.27
N GLY A 105 4.86 5.94 -6.68
CA GLY A 105 4.63 4.66 -6.02
C GLY A 105 4.03 4.75 -4.61
N LEU A 106 4.42 5.74 -3.80
CA LEU A 106 3.95 5.87 -2.40
C LEU A 106 2.63 6.64 -2.28
N ILE A 107 2.37 7.58 -3.19
CA ILE A 107 1.23 8.51 -3.10
C ILE A 107 0.23 8.27 -4.22
N LEU A 108 0.64 8.42 -5.47
CA LEU A 108 -0.30 8.56 -6.58
C LEU A 108 -1.00 7.24 -6.93
N VAL A 109 -0.25 6.15 -7.16
CA VAL A 109 -0.84 4.83 -7.47
C VAL A 109 -1.76 4.35 -6.34
N PRO A 110 -1.32 4.28 -5.06
CA PRO A 110 -2.17 3.76 -3.99
C PRO A 110 -3.40 4.61 -3.73
N LEU A 111 -3.30 5.94 -3.87
CA LEU A 111 -4.43 6.84 -3.69
C LEU A 111 -5.55 6.54 -4.69
N VAL A 112 -5.20 6.37 -5.98
CA VAL A 112 -6.17 6.06 -7.05
C VAL A 112 -6.72 4.64 -6.89
N GLU A 113 -5.87 3.67 -6.56
CA GLU A 113 -6.29 2.29 -6.35
C GLU A 113 -7.31 2.15 -5.20
N LYS A 114 -7.09 2.89 -4.11
CA LYS A 114 -7.88 2.79 -2.87
C LYS A 114 -8.97 3.85 -2.71
N LEU A 115 -9.12 4.74 -3.68
CA LEU A 115 -10.04 5.87 -3.62
C LEU A 115 -11.49 5.45 -3.32
N ALA A 116 -12.00 4.40 -3.97
CA ALA A 116 -13.35 3.90 -3.72
C ALA A 116 -13.54 3.40 -2.28
N GLU A 117 -12.53 2.72 -1.74
CA GLU A 117 -12.54 2.19 -0.36
C GLU A 117 -12.47 3.33 0.66
N HIS A 118 -11.65 4.36 0.40
CA HIS A 118 -11.61 5.56 1.24
C HIS A 118 -12.95 6.29 1.26
N LEU A 119 -13.65 6.39 0.12
CA LEU A 119 -14.97 7.03 0.08
C LEU A 119 -15.98 6.26 0.94
N THR A 120 -16.00 4.92 0.86
CA THR A 120 -16.84 4.09 1.73
C THR A 120 -16.50 4.28 3.21
N ALA A 121 -15.22 4.30 3.58
CA ALA A 121 -14.81 4.51 4.97
C ALA A 121 -15.19 5.91 5.49
N ILE A 122 -15.16 6.94 4.63
CA ILE A 122 -15.61 8.29 4.98
C ILE A 122 -17.13 8.31 5.21
N ASP A 123 -17.89 7.63 4.37
CA ASP A 123 -19.36 7.49 4.49
C ASP A 123 -19.74 6.81 5.82
N GLU A 124 -19.10 5.68 6.12
CA GLU A 124 -19.28 4.97 7.40
C GLU A 124 -18.87 5.82 8.61
N ALA A 125 -17.76 6.56 8.50
CA ALA A 125 -17.35 7.49 9.56
C ALA A 125 -18.35 8.63 9.74
N TRP A 126 -18.96 9.12 8.66
CA TRP A 126 -19.99 10.15 8.70
C TRP A 126 -21.26 9.66 9.39
N ASP A 127 -21.64 8.39 9.17
CA ASP A 127 -22.75 7.71 9.84
C ASP A 127 -22.41 7.24 11.26
N ASN A 128 -21.28 7.72 11.82
CA ASN A 128 -20.81 7.41 13.17
C ASN A 128 -20.55 5.91 13.40
N GLN A 129 -20.28 5.18 12.31
CA GLN A 129 -19.86 3.77 12.27
C GLN A 129 -18.32 3.68 12.23
N MET A 130 -17.66 4.32 13.19
CA MET A 130 -16.20 4.45 13.20
C MET A 130 -15.47 3.10 13.21
N ASN A 131 -16.05 2.04 13.79
CA ASN A 131 -15.39 0.74 13.82
C ASN A 131 -15.42 0.05 12.44
N PHE A 132 -16.47 0.28 11.64
CA PHE A 132 -16.52 -0.17 10.24
C PHE A 132 -15.46 0.55 9.41
N ALA A 133 -15.44 1.88 9.46
CA ALA A 133 -14.45 2.70 8.76
C ALA A 133 -13.01 2.28 9.10
N LEU A 134 -12.71 2.08 10.39
CA LEU A 134 -11.39 1.62 10.84
C LEU A 134 -11.08 0.19 10.38
N THR A 135 -12.07 -0.71 10.38
CA THR A 135 -11.88 -2.09 9.93
C THR A 135 -11.58 -2.14 8.44
N HIS A 136 -12.27 -1.35 7.62
CA HIS A 136 -11.99 -1.25 6.19
C HIS A 136 -10.56 -0.76 5.95
N CYS A 137 -10.18 0.38 6.53
CA CYS A 137 -8.83 0.95 6.38
C CYS A 137 -7.70 0.01 6.90
N VAL A 138 -7.80 -0.45 8.15
CA VAL A 138 -6.74 -1.27 8.77
C VAL A 138 -6.74 -2.68 8.19
N GLY A 139 -7.90 -3.25 7.87
CA GLY A 139 -8.04 -4.56 7.26
C GLY A 139 -7.36 -4.63 5.90
N ALA A 140 -7.63 -3.67 5.01
CA ALA A 140 -6.98 -3.60 3.71
C ALA A 140 -5.47 -3.35 3.81
N THR A 141 -5.02 -2.57 4.80
CA THR A 141 -3.58 -2.38 5.06
C THR A 141 -2.92 -3.70 5.48
N LEU A 142 -3.52 -4.44 6.42
CA LEU A 142 -3.04 -5.75 6.84
C LEU A 142 -3.04 -6.77 5.70
N GLN A 143 -4.09 -6.78 4.87
CA GLN A 143 -4.16 -7.63 3.70
C GLN A 143 -3.06 -7.29 2.69
N THR A 144 -2.82 -6.01 2.43
CA THR A 144 -1.76 -5.59 1.51
C THR A 144 -0.39 -6.03 2.03
N ALA A 145 -0.10 -5.78 3.31
CA ALA A 145 1.20 -6.08 3.92
C ALA A 145 1.47 -7.59 4.13
N LEU A 146 0.47 -8.34 4.60
CA LEU A 146 0.64 -9.74 5.03
C LEU A 146 0.21 -10.76 3.98
N LEU A 147 -0.59 -10.37 2.99
CA LEU A 147 -1.05 -11.25 1.90
C LEU A 147 -0.50 -10.80 0.54
N VAL A 148 -0.83 -9.59 0.07
CA VAL A 148 -0.57 -9.18 -1.32
C VAL A 148 0.93 -9.09 -1.60
N THR A 149 1.66 -8.30 -0.81
CA THR A 149 3.11 -8.10 -0.94
C THR A 149 3.90 -9.42 -0.91
N PRO A 150 3.74 -10.30 0.10
CA PRO A 150 4.48 -11.57 0.11
C PRO A 150 3.99 -12.55 -0.97
N LEU A 151 2.72 -12.49 -1.40
CA LEU A 151 2.24 -13.30 -2.52
C LEU A 151 2.96 -12.91 -3.82
N ILE A 152 3.21 -11.62 -4.06
CA ILE A 152 3.99 -11.15 -5.21
C ILE A 152 5.42 -11.70 -5.17
N VAL A 153 6.05 -11.75 -3.99
CA VAL A 153 7.39 -12.37 -3.82
C VAL A 153 7.37 -13.86 -4.21
N ILE A 154 6.35 -14.61 -3.80
CA ILE A 154 6.22 -16.04 -4.13
C ILE A 154 5.93 -16.24 -5.61
N ILE A 155 5.04 -15.44 -6.21
CA ILE A 155 4.76 -15.48 -7.66
C ILE A 155 6.04 -15.19 -8.45
N SER A 156 6.79 -14.16 -8.05
CA SER A 156 8.07 -13.81 -8.67
C SER A 156 9.08 -14.94 -8.54
N TRP A 157 9.12 -15.61 -7.38
CA TRP A 157 9.97 -16.79 -7.21
C TRP A 157 9.57 -17.94 -8.15
N CYS A 158 8.28 -18.20 -8.35
CA CYS A 158 7.81 -19.19 -9.32
C CYS A 158 8.13 -18.79 -10.77
N ALA A 159 8.01 -17.50 -11.11
CA ALA A 159 8.27 -16.95 -12.43
C ALA A 159 9.76 -16.73 -12.74
N GLN A 160 10.66 -16.98 -11.79
CA GLN A 160 12.10 -16.69 -11.87
C GLN A 160 12.39 -15.18 -12.11
N TRP A 161 11.58 -14.32 -11.49
CA TRP A 161 11.81 -12.88 -11.42
C TRP A 161 12.50 -12.51 -10.11
N ASP A 162 13.41 -11.55 -10.19
CA ASP A 162 14.18 -11.05 -9.05
C ASP A 162 13.40 -9.91 -8.36
N PHE A 163 12.35 -10.27 -7.63
CA PHE A 163 11.61 -9.37 -6.75
C PHE A 163 12.02 -9.60 -5.29
N SER A 164 12.51 -8.56 -4.62
CA SER A 164 12.90 -8.55 -3.22
C SER A 164 12.07 -7.54 -2.42
N LEU A 165 12.02 -7.72 -1.10
CA LEU A 165 11.44 -6.74 -0.17
C LEU A 165 12.50 -5.69 0.21
N ASP A 166 13.22 -5.19 -0.78
CA ASP A 166 14.25 -4.17 -0.60
C ASP A 166 13.64 -2.80 -0.93
N PHE A 167 13.25 -2.07 0.12
CA PHE A 167 12.68 -0.74 0.01
C PHE A 167 13.78 0.31 0.18
N GLN A 168 13.60 1.49 -0.41
CA GLN A 168 14.55 2.57 -0.15
C GLN A 168 14.44 3.02 1.32
N ILE A 169 15.56 3.54 1.87
CA ILE A 169 15.60 4.02 3.26
C ILE A 169 14.54 5.10 3.51
N PHE A 170 14.29 5.95 2.51
CA PHE A 170 13.24 6.96 2.57
C PHE A 170 11.85 6.33 2.75
N ASP A 171 11.49 5.36 1.92
CA ASP A 171 10.17 4.70 1.97
C ASP A 171 9.96 3.96 3.30
N MET A 172 11.01 3.28 3.77
CA MET A 172 10.98 2.61 5.09
C MET A 172 10.75 3.62 6.22
N ALA A 173 11.42 4.77 6.18
CA ALA A 173 11.27 5.81 7.20
C ALA A 173 9.86 6.43 7.19
N MET A 174 9.30 6.71 6.00
CA MET A 174 7.94 7.24 5.86
C MET A 174 6.89 6.22 6.32
N LEU A 175 7.07 4.94 5.97
CA LEU A 175 6.19 3.85 6.42
C LEU A 175 6.21 3.73 7.95
N LEU A 176 7.39 3.73 8.57
CA LEU A 176 7.54 3.66 10.02
C LEU A 176 6.89 4.87 10.72
N LEU A 177 7.11 6.07 10.19
CA LEU A 177 6.46 7.29 10.67
C LEU A 177 4.94 7.17 10.62
N SER A 178 4.39 6.67 9.51
CA SER A 178 2.96 6.45 9.34
C SER A 178 2.41 5.46 10.38
N ILE A 179 3.06 4.32 10.56
CA ILE A 179 2.65 3.29 11.53
C ILE A 179 2.64 3.85 12.96
N ILE A 180 3.68 4.60 13.36
CA ILE A 180 3.77 5.20 14.69
C ILE A 180 2.69 6.26 14.88
N THR A 181 2.51 7.15 13.91
CA THR A 181 1.52 8.23 13.98
C THR A 181 0.10 7.66 14.08
N VAL A 182 -0.30 6.78 13.16
CA VAL A 182 -1.63 6.15 13.17
C VAL A 182 -1.81 5.31 14.44
N GLY A 183 -0.80 4.54 14.84
CA GLY A 183 -0.85 3.73 16.06
C GLY A 183 -1.07 4.56 17.34
N ASN A 184 -0.51 5.76 17.41
CA ASN A 184 -0.73 6.67 18.53
C ASN A 184 -2.15 7.25 18.53
N PHE A 185 -2.69 7.67 17.37
CA PHE A 185 -4.06 8.18 17.30
C PHE A 185 -5.11 7.12 17.59
N LEU A 186 -4.87 5.86 17.22
CA LEU A 186 -5.79 4.75 17.52
C LEU A 186 -5.77 4.33 19.01
N ARG A 187 -4.72 4.68 19.76
CA ARG A 187 -4.58 4.27 21.17
C ARG A 187 -5.64 4.89 22.08
N ASP A 188 -6.07 6.10 21.77
CA ASP A 188 -6.97 6.87 22.64
C ASP A 188 -8.46 6.47 22.50
N GLN A 189 -8.76 5.55 21.58
CA GLN A 189 -10.09 4.95 21.32
C GLN A 189 -11.23 5.97 21.10
N LYS A 190 -10.87 7.21 20.78
CA LYS A 190 -11.76 8.31 20.45
C LYS A 190 -11.16 9.01 19.24
N SER A 191 -12.01 9.52 18.37
CA SER A 191 -11.60 10.34 17.25
C SER A 191 -12.18 11.74 17.40
N ASN A 192 -11.37 12.74 17.08
CA ASN A 192 -11.82 14.12 16.96
C ASN A 192 -11.35 14.77 15.66
N TYR A 193 -12.01 15.86 15.26
CA TYR A 193 -11.71 16.51 13.98
C TYR A 193 -10.27 17.05 13.90
N LEU A 194 -9.66 17.41 15.03
CA LEU A 194 -8.29 17.91 15.08
C LEU A 194 -7.30 16.76 14.86
N GLU A 195 -7.50 15.60 15.48
CA GLU A 195 -6.71 14.38 15.22
C GLU A 195 -6.81 13.97 13.76
N GLY A 196 -8.03 13.98 13.19
CA GLY A 196 -8.23 13.71 11.77
C GLY A 196 -7.49 14.69 10.86
N PHE A 197 -7.57 15.99 11.16
CA PHE A 197 -6.82 17.02 10.43
C PHE A 197 -5.30 16.82 10.54
N LEU A 198 -4.79 16.47 11.72
CA LEU A 198 -3.35 16.20 11.92
C LEU A 198 -2.89 14.98 11.14
N CYS A 199 -3.69 13.90 11.07
CA CYS A 199 -3.40 12.75 10.22
C CYS A 199 -3.30 13.15 8.74
N VAL A 200 -4.25 13.94 8.24
CA VAL A 200 -4.22 14.45 6.86
C VAL A 200 -3.01 15.36 6.64
N ALA A 201 -2.67 16.23 7.59
CA ALA A 201 -1.51 17.11 7.50
C ALA A 201 -0.20 16.31 7.43
N VAL A 202 -0.06 15.24 8.22
CA VAL A 202 1.09 14.33 8.14
C VAL A 202 1.14 13.62 6.78
N TYR A 203 0.01 13.13 6.27
CA TYR A 203 -0.06 12.51 4.94
C TYR A 203 0.38 13.48 3.84
N VAL A 204 -0.11 14.73 3.85
CA VAL A 204 0.31 15.77 2.89
C VAL A 204 1.79 16.11 3.04
N ALA A 205 2.32 16.17 4.27
CA ALA A 205 3.75 16.41 4.49
C ALA A 205 4.61 15.27 3.91
N ILE A 206 4.19 14.01 4.08
CA ILE A 206 4.85 12.85 3.46
C ILE A 206 4.77 12.94 1.94
N ALA A 207 3.62 13.32 1.38
CA ALA A 207 3.45 13.48 -0.06
C ALA A 207 4.37 14.56 -0.64
N VAL A 208 4.49 15.71 0.03
CA VAL A 208 5.43 16.77 -0.35
C VAL A 208 6.88 16.26 -0.24
N ALA A 209 7.24 15.55 0.82
CA ALA A 209 8.58 14.99 0.97
C ALA A 209 8.90 13.98 -0.14
N ALA A 210 7.95 13.13 -0.52
CA ALA A 210 8.11 12.17 -1.61
C ALA A 210 8.28 12.88 -2.96
N PHE A 211 7.52 13.95 -3.21
CA PHE A 211 7.60 14.75 -4.43
C PHE A 211 8.98 15.39 -4.63
N TYR A 212 9.62 15.84 -3.54
CA TYR A 212 10.97 16.44 -3.61
C TYR A 212 12.10 15.43 -3.39
N ASN A 213 11.81 14.16 -3.14
CA ASN A 213 12.83 13.13 -3.01
C ASN A 213 13.31 12.70 -4.40
N PRO A 214 14.60 12.88 -4.76
CA PRO A 214 15.11 12.62 -6.11
C PRO A 214 14.89 11.21 -6.70
N GLY A 215 14.32 10.25 -5.95
CA GLY A 215 14.06 8.90 -6.44
C GLY A 215 15.33 8.09 -6.75
N ALA A 216 15.16 6.86 -7.20
CA ALA A 216 16.27 5.99 -7.59
C ALA A 216 16.98 6.52 -8.85
N HIS A 217 16.23 7.09 -9.80
CA HIS A 217 16.77 7.55 -11.08
C HIS A 217 17.73 8.74 -10.95
N ALA A 218 17.52 9.68 -10.04
CA ALA A 218 18.49 10.75 -9.83
C ALA A 218 19.70 10.29 -8.99
N ALA A 219 19.56 9.24 -8.16
CA ALA A 219 20.69 8.63 -7.46
C ALA A 219 21.59 7.84 -8.44
N GLU A 220 21.02 7.11 -9.39
CA GLU A 220 21.77 6.45 -10.49
C GLU A 220 22.38 7.48 -11.46
N ALA A 221 21.68 8.56 -11.79
CA ALA A 221 22.22 9.66 -12.59
C ALA A 221 23.37 10.39 -11.86
N ALA A 222 23.25 10.62 -10.56
CA ALA A 222 24.31 11.23 -9.75
C ALA A 222 25.52 10.30 -9.58
N ALA A 223 25.30 9.00 -9.38
CA ALA A 223 26.35 7.99 -9.28
C ALA A 223 27.12 7.82 -10.60
N SER A 224 26.42 7.73 -11.73
CA SER A 224 27.05 7.67 -13.06
C SER A 224 27.82 8.95 -13.40
N THR A 225 27.30 10.13 -13.02
CA THR A 225 28.01 11.40 -13.20
C THR A 225 29.27 11.47 -12.32
N SER A 226 29.21 10.94 -11.10
CA SER A 226 30.35 10.83 -10.18
C SER A 226 31.44 9.89 -10.71
N GLU A 227 31.07 8.69 -11.18
CA GLU A 227 32.02 7.75 -11.80
C GLU A 227 32.67 8.34 -13.06
N THR A 228 31.90 9.05 -13.89
CA THR A 228 32.43 9.70 -15.10
C THR A 228 33.41 10.82 -14.75
N ALA A 229 33.12 11.59 -13.70
CA ALA A 229 34.01 12.64 -13.20
C ALA A 229 35.32 12.08 -12.61
N GLU A 230 35.24 11.00 -11.82
CA GLU A 230 36.43 10.31 -11.28
C GLU A 230 37.29 9.71 -12.40
N HIS A 231 36.67 9.11 -13.42
CA HIS A 231 37.39 8.54 -14.54
C HIS A 231 38.12 9.62 -15.38
N LEU A 232 37.51 10.79 -15.57
CA LEU A 232 38.13 11.93 -16.25
C LEU A 232 39.31 12.50 -15.45
N ILE A 233 39.17 12.65 -14.14
CA ILE A 233 40.24 13.13 -13.25
C ILE A 233 41.42 12.16 -13.28
N ALA A 234 41.18 10.85 -13.19
CA ALA A 234 42.23 9.83 -13.27
C ALA A 234 42.99 9.86 -14.61
N LYS A 235 42.28 10.14 -15.72
CA LYS A 235 42.87 10.21 -17.06
C LYS A 235 43.75 11.46 -17.25
N VAL A 236 43.36 12.58 -16.65
CA VAL A 236 44.13 13.83 -16.68
C VAL A 236 45.37 13.74 -15.79
N VAL A 237 45.21 13.23 -14.56
CA VAL A 237 46.32 13.07 -13.60
C VAL A 237 47.34 12.03 -14.06
N GLY A 238 46.91 10.96 -14.75
CA GLY A 238 47.81 9.95 -15.31
C GLY A 238 48.53 10.36 -16.61
N SER A 239 48.22 11.52 -17.18
CA SER A 239 48.88 12.06 -18.39
C SER A 239 49.91 13.17 -18.13
N LEU A 240 50.07 13.56 -16.86
CA LEU A 240 51.09 14.48 -16.35
C LEU A 240 52.27 13.70 -15.75
#